data_AF-A0A3C0KAB5-F1
#
_entry.id   AF-A0A3C0KAB5-F1
#
_cell.length_a   1.000
_cell.length_b   1.000
_cell.length_c   1.000
_cell.angle_alpha   90.00
_cell.angle_beta   90.00
_cell.angle_gamma   90.00
#
_symmetry.space_group_name_H-M   'P 1'
#
loop_
_entity.id
_entity.type
_entity.pdbx_description
1 polymer ?
#
loop_
_entity_poly.entity_id
_entity_poly.type
_entity_poly.pdbx_seq_one_letter_code
_entity_poly.pdbx_strand_id
1 'polypeptide(L)' 'MSMNLVTLLYLVASVCFIQALKGLSHPTTSIRGNVFGMTGM' A
#
# COMPACT_ATOMS: atom_id res chain seq x y z
N MET A 1 5.01 -0.35 23.02
CA MET A 1 4.46 0.19 21.76
C MET A 1 2.99 0.54 21.99
N SER A 2 2.55 1.78 21.70
CA SER A 2 1.15 2.18 21.92
C SER A 2 0.24 1.50 20.88
N MET A 3 -0.88 0.93 21.33
CA MET A 3 -1.85 0.22 20.48
C MET A 3 -2.41 1.12 19.36
N ASN A 4 -2.56 2.42 19.64
CA ASN A 4 -3.01 3.44 18.69
C ASN A 4 -2.03 3.69 17.54
N LEU A 5 -0.73 3.55 17.81
CA LEU A 5 0.31 3.72 16.79
C LEU A 5 0.30 2.53 15.83
N VAL A 6 0.12 1.32 16.37
CA VAL A 6 0.01 0.08 15.60
C VAL A 6 -1.22 0.11 14.69
N THR A 7 -2.38 0.56 15.18
CA THR A 7 -3.58 0.69 14.34
C THR A 7 -3.42 1.72 13.23
N LEU A 8 -2.79 2.87 13.50
CA LEU A 8 -2.49 3.86 12.46
C LEU A 8 -1.56 3.30 11.36
N LEU A 9 -0.50 2.60 11.74
CA LEU A 9 0.42 1.95 10.80
C LEU A 9 -0.29 0.93 9.91
N TYR A 10 -1.14 0.07 10.50
CA TYR A 10 -1.94 -0.89 9.74
C TYR A 10 -2.94 -0.23 8.79
N LEU A 11 -3.53 0.90 9.18
CA LEU A 11 -4.45 1.65 8.32
C LEU A 11 -3.71 2.25 7.11
N VAL A 12 -2.52 2.82 7.31
CA VAL A 12 -1.68 3.33 6.23
C VAL A 12 -1.21 2.20 5.30
N ALA A 13 -0.75 1.07 5.86
CA ALA A 13 -0.33 -0.10 5.08
C ALA A 13 -1.49 -0.64 4.22
N SER A 14 -2.71 -0.70 4.78
CA SER A 14 -3.90 -1.14 4.05
C SER A 14 -4.20 -0.23 2.84
N VAL A 15 -4.07 1.09 2.99
CA VAL A 15 -4.25 2.05 1.88
C VAL A 15 -3.19 1.86 0.80
N CYS A 16 -1.92 1.68 1.16
CA CYS A 16 -0.85 1.41 0.20
C CYS A 16 -1.09 0.12 -0.60
N PHE A 17 -1.51 -0.96 0.08
CA PHE A 17 -1.85 -2.23 -0.58
C PHE A 17 -2.99 -2.10 -1.59
N ILE A 18 -4.05 -1.34 -1.26
CA ILE A 18 -5.17 -1.10 -2.18
C ILE A 18 -4.70 -0.34 -3.43
N GLN A 19 -3.83 0.66 -3.27
CA GLN A 19 -3.26 1.39 -4.41
C GLN A 19 -2.31 0.54 -5.26
N ALA A 20 -1.55 -0.35 -4.61
CA ALA A 20 -0.67 -1.30 -5.29
C ALA A 20 -1.45 -2.26 -6.20
N LEU A 21 -2.49 -2.91 -5.66
CA LEU A 21 -3.34 -3.85 -6.40
C LEU A 21 -4.09 -3.17 -7.56
N LYS A 22 -4.61 -1.95 -7.34
CA LYS A 22 -5.21 -1.14 -8.41
C LYS A 22 -4.21 -0.80 -9.53
N GLY A 23 -2.99 -0.41 -9.16
CA GLY A 23 -1.96 -0.07 -10.14
C GLY A 23 -1.48 -1.27 -10.95
N LEU A 24 -1.34 -2.44 -10.31
CA LEU A 24 -0.95 -3.71 -10.95
C LEU A 24 -2.00 -4.25 -11.92
N SER A 25 -3.27 -3.84 -11.78
CA SER A 25 -4.38 -4.29 -12.63
C SER A 25 -4.37 -3.71 -14.05
N HIS A 26 -3.54 -2.68 -14.33
CA HIS A 26 -3.36 -2.12 -15.67
C HIS A 26 -1.87 -2.04 -16.04
N PRO A 27 -1.44 -2.50 -17.24
CA PRO A 27 -0.03 -2.56 -17.63
C PRO A 27 0.64 -1.17 -17.69
N THR A 28 -0.11 -0.11 -18.00
CA THR A 28 0.38 1.28 -18.01
C THR A 28 0.56 1.88 -16.62
N THR A 29 -0.12 1.36 -15.60
CA THR A 29 -0.01 1.81 -14.19
C THR A 29 0.77 0.84 -13.30
N SER A 30 1.16 -0.33 -13.84
CA SER A 30 1.79 -1.43 -13.10
C SER A 30 3.08 -1.01 -12.38
N ILE A 31 3.87 -0.13 -12.99
CA ILE A 31 5.10 0.43 -12.38
C ILE A 31 4.76 1.25 -11.12
N ARG A 32 3.72 2.09 -11.17
CA ARG A 32 3.28 2.89 -10.01
C ARG A 32 2.66 2.01 -8.92
N GLY A 33 1.90 0.99 -9.31
CA GLY A 33 1.35 -0.01 -8.38
C GLY A 33 2.44 -0.79 -7.65
N ASN A 34 3.49 -1.19 -8.36
CA ASN A 34 4.63 -1.91 -7.79
C ASN A 34 5.41 -1.05 -6.77
N VAL A 35 5.63 0.24 -7.06
CA VAL A 35 6.27 1.17 -6.12
C VAL A 35 5.43 1.37 -4.86
N PHE A 36 4.10 1.48 -4.98
CA PHE A 36 3.19 1.55 -3.83
C PHE A 36 3.17 0.26 -3.01
N GLY A 37 3.30 -0.91 -3.67
CA GLY A 37 3.38 -2.20 -3.00
C GLY A 37 4.68 -2.36 -2.21
N MET A 38 5.81 -1.95 -2.77
CA MET A 38 7.10 -2.00 -2.07
C MET A 38 7.23 -1.00 -0.93
N THR A 39 6.58 0.15 -1.00
CA THR A 39 6.55 1.11 0.13
C THR A 39 5.51 0.77 1.19
N GLY A 40 4.57 -0.15 0.90
CA GLY A 40 3.56 -0.62 1.84
C GLY A 40 3.93 -1.90 2.61
N MET A 41 4.96 -2.62 2.17
CA MET A 41 5.59 -3.75 2.89
C MET A 41 6.81 -3.28 3.67
#